data_AF-A0A919WAR0-F1
#
_entry.id   AF-A0A919WAR0-F1
#
_cell.length_a   1.000
_cell.length_b   1.000
_cell.length_c   1.000
_cell.angle_alpha   90.00
_cell.angle_beta   90.00
_cell.angle_gamma   90.00
#
_symmetry.space_group_name_H-M   'P 1'
#
loop_
_entity.id
_entity.type
_entity.pdbx_description
1 polymer ?
#
loop_
_entity_poly.entity_id
_entity_poly.type
_entity_poly.pdbx_seq_one_letter_code
_entity_poly.pdbx_strand_id
1 'polypeptide(L)'
;MGWSPQVWAALIGLAAGVLGSAVKYALDRRAKAYEDLWSRRLEHYRGAWELSALFSRWPRQEPTRDDVRNLRTQLRSWYYGDGGMLMSAKARRRYEYVQKGLEAIRYAEDRVEDGDYDRMMEIFSRYRSALTDDLQSRRKGSVVYALVDLIRDRRIRAELEERYRQILEPDRSPGAVAGRRVIGTTGVTPGGR
;
A
#
# COMPACT_ATOMS: atom_id res chain seq x y z
N MET A 1 29.63 51.97 35.61
CA MET A 1 29.17 50.85 36.48
C MET A 1 29.28 49.57 35.65
N GLY A 2 30.42 48.87 35.76
CA GLY A 2 30.67 47.64 35.01
C GLY A 2 30.14 46.43 35.78
N TRP A 3 29.50 45.49 35.09
CA TRP A 3 29.01 44.25 35.69
C TRP A 3 30.21 43.34 36.00
N SER A 4 30.20 42.67 37.15
CA SER A 4 31.30 41.77 37.51
C SER A 4 31.28 40.50 36.66
N PRO A 5 32.44 39.86 36.37
CA PRO A 5 32.51 38.65 35.56
C PRO A 5 31.61 37.50 36.06
N GLN A 6 31.34 37.45 37.36
CA GLN A 6 30.46 36.45 37.97
C GLN A 6 29.00 36.62 37.52
N VAL A 7 28.54 37.86 37.33
CA VAL A 7 27.16 38.11 36.86
C VAL A 7 27.01 37.67 35.41
N TRP A 8 28.03 37.88 34.57
CA TRP A 8 28.04 37.37 33.19
C TRP A 8 28.02 35.85 33.14
N ALA A 9 28.82 35.17 33.97
CA ALA A 9 28.81 33.72 34.05
C ALA A 9 27.43 33.17 34.49
N ALA A 10 26.79 33.81 35.47
CA ALA A 10 25.45 33.44 35.93
C ALA A 10 24.39 33.63 34.83
N LEU A 11 24.42 34.74 34.09
CA LEU A 11 23.49 35.00 32.98
C LEU A 11 23.67 34.00 31.84
N ILE A 12 24.92 33.67 31.48
CA ILE A 12 25.23 32.67 30.46
C ILE A 12 24.75 31.28 30.90
N GLY A 13 25.02 30.90 32.16
CA GLY A 13 24.55 29.63 32.71
C GLY A 13 23.03 29.51 32.70
N LEU A 14 22.33 30.58 33.07
CA LEU A 14 20.87 30.63 33.05
C LEU A 14 20.33 30.55 31.61
N ALA A 15 20.90 31.31 30.67
CA ALA A 15 20.49 31.27 29.27
C ALA A 15 20.72 29.88 28.64
N ALA A 16 21.88 29.27 28.90
CA ALA A 16 22.19 27.91 28.44
C ALA A 16 21.24 26.87 29.06
N GLY A 17 20.92 26.99 30.34
CA GLY A 17 19.97 26.12 31.02
C GLY A 17 18.55 26.22 30.44
N VAL A 18 18.05 27.44 30.20
CA VAL A 18 16.75 27.67 29.58
C VAL A 18 16.71 27.09 28.16
N LEU A 19 17.70 27.38 27.32
CA LEU A 19 17.80 26.84 25.96
C LEU A 19 17.87 25.30 25.96
N GLY A 20 18.72 24.72 26.81
CA GLY A 20 18.86 23.27 26.95
C GLY A 20 17.54 22.61 27.37
N SER A 21 16.82 23.20 28.32
CA SER A 21 15.51 22.69 28.76
C SER A 21 14.44 22.78 27.67
N ALA A 22 14.42 23.85 26.88
CA ALA A 22 13.48 24.03 25.78
C ALA A 22 13.72 23.02 24.64
N VAL A 23 14.99 22.79 24.28
CA VAL A 23 15.37 21.78 23.30
C VAL A 23 14.98 20.38 23.79
N LYS A 24 15.32 20.04 25.04
CA LYS A 24 14.95 18.75 25.64
C LYS A 24 13.43 18.56 25.63
N TYR A 25 12.67 19.56 26.06
CA TYR A 25 11.22 19.51 26.06
C TYR A 25 10.63 19.31 24.65
N ALA A 26 11.19 19.97 23.63
CA ALA A 26 10.77 19.79 22.25
C ALA A 26 11.07 18.37 21.73
N LEU A 27 12.22 17.81 22.09
CA LEU A 27 12.59 16.43 21.75
C LEU A 27 11.69 15.42 22.48
N ASP A 28 11.45 15.60 23.77
CA ASP A 28 10.59 14.72 24.57
C ASP A 28 9.13 14.73 24.06
N ARG A 29 8.61 15.90 23.68
CA ARG A 29 7.28 16.00 23.05
C ARG A 29 7.21 15.23 21.72
N ARG A 30 8.24 15.35 20.89
CA ARG A 30 8.33 14.60 19.62
C ARG A 30 8.45 13.10 19.86
N ALA A 31 9.25 12.69 20.83
CA ALA A 31 9.41 11.30 21.21
C ALA A 31 8.08 10.69 21.68
N LYS A 32 7.34 11.38 22.56
CA LYS A 32 6.01 10.94 23.01
C LYS A 32 4.99 10.85 21.88
N ALA A 33 4.93 11.87 21.02
CA ALA A 33 4.03 11.84 19.86
C ALA A 33 4.38 10.70 18.89
N TYR A 34 5.67 10.41 18.72
CA TYR A 34 6.14 9.29 17.91
C TYR A 34 5.77 7.93 18.54
N GLU A 35 5.96 7.77 19.84
CA GLU A 35 5.65 6.54 20.59
C GLU A 35 4.15 6.22 20.57
N ASP A 36 3.29 7.24 20.76
CA ASP A 36 1.83 7.11 20.63
C ASP A 36 1.44 6.70 19.21
N LEU A 37 2.00 7.37 18.19
CA LEU A 37 1.74 7.03 16.79
C LEU A 37 2.21 5.62 16.44
N TRP A 38 3.39 5.22 16.92
CA TRP A 38 3.94 3.89 16.69
C TRP A 38 3.06 2.81 17.30
N SER A 39 2.61 3.02 18.54
CA SER A 39 1.74 2.09 19.25
C SER A 39 0.41 1.90 18.53
N ARG A 40 -0.24 3.01 18.14
CA ARG A 40 -1.48 2.96 17.34
C ARG A 40 -1.28 2.27 15.99
N ARG A 41 -0.18 2.57 15.29
CA ARG A 41 0.15 1.87 14.03
C ARG A 41 0.30 0.38 14.24
N LEU A 42 1.03 -0.05 15.27
CA LEU A 42 1.24 -1.47 15.53
C LEU A 42 -0.08 -2.20 15.76
N GLU A 43 -0.95 -1.62 16.59
CA GLU A 43 -2.28 -2.15 16.89
C GLU A 43 -3.13 -2.27 15.61
N HIS A 44 -3.29 -1.19 14.86
CA HIS A 44 -4.20 -1.17 13.72
C HIS A 44 -3.62 -1.84 12.46
N TYR A 45 -2.29 -1.88 12.27
CA TYR A 45 -1.68 -2.51 11.10
C TYR A 45 -1.72 -4.03 11.16
N ARG A 46 -1.88 -4.61 12.35
CA ARG A 46 -2.05 -6.06 12.52
C ARG A 46 -3.19 -6.60 11.65
N GLY A 47 -4.35 -5.92 11.64
CA GLY A 47 -5.49 -6.34 10.83
C GLY A 47 -5.20 -6.33 9.32
N ALA A 48 -4.58 -5.26 8.79
CA ALA A 48 -4.16 -5.23 7.39
C ALA A 48 -3.10 -6.29 7.05
N TRP A 49 -2.22 -6.60 7.99
CA TRP A 49 -1.22 -7.65 7.83
C TRP A 49 -1.86 -9.04 7.73
N GLU A 50 -2.82 -9.34 8.60
CA GLU A 50 -3.58 -10.59 8.59
C GLU A 50 -4.39 -10.73 7.30
N LEU A 51 -5.08 -9.67 6.85
CA LEU A 51 -5.79 -9.65 5.57
C LEU A 51 -4.86 -9.92 4.37
N SER A 52 -3.60 -9.49 4.43
CA SER A 52 -2.63 -9.76 3.37
C SER A 52 -2.20 -11.22 3.26
N ALA A 53 -2.56 -12.07 4.22
CA ALA A 53 -2.18 -13.48 4.22
C ALA A 53 -2.76 -14.25 3.02
N LEU A 54 -3.91 -13.82 2.46
CA LEU A 54 -4.52 -14.47 1.28
C LEU A 54 -3.55 -14.59 0.10
N PHE A 55 -2.64 -13.62 -0.05
CA PHE A 55 -1.58 -13.61 -1.06
C PHE A 55 -0.19 -13.77 -0.40
N SER A 56 -0.04 -14.82 0.41
CA SER A 56 1.23 -15.22 1.00
C SER A 56 2.12 -15.98 0.03
N ARG A 57 3.44 -15.88 0.23
CA ARG A 57 4.38 -16.72 -0.50
C ARG A 57 4.34 -18.16 -0.01
N TRP A 58 4.18 -18.35 1.30
CA TRP A 58 4.19 -19.65 1.96
C TRP A 58 3.18 -19.68 3.13
N PRO A 59 2.29 -20.69 3.22
CA PRO A 59 1.90 -21.54 2.10
C PRO A 59 1.27 -20.70 0.97
N ARG A 60 1.33 -21.20 -0.27
CA ARG A 60 0.55 -20.64 -1.38
C ARG A 60 -0.91 -21.03 -1.19
N GLN A 61 -1.82 -20.12 -1.51
CA GLN A 61 -3.26 -20.34 -1.44
C GLN A 61 -3.87 -20.33 -2.86
N GLU A 62 -5.09 -20.83 -3.00
CA GLU A 62 -5.84 -20.82 -4.25
C GLU A 62 -7.11 -19.95 -4.07
N PRO A 63 -6.97 -18.62 -3.94
CA PRO A 63 -8.11 -17.76 -3.65
C PRO A 63 -9.13 -17.80 -4.78
N THR A 64 -10.40 -17.90 -4.41
CA THR A 64 -11.53 -17.80 -5.33
C THR A 64 -11.84 -16.34 -5.65
N ARG A 65 -12.69 -16.11 -6.66
CA ARG A 65 -13.24 -14.78 -6.95
C ARG A 65 -13.91 -14.14 -5.73
N ASP A 66 -14.64 -14.94 -4.97
CA ASP A 66 -15.40 -14.46 -3.81
C ASP A 66 -14.46 -14.07 -2.66
N ASP A 67 -13.34 -14.78 -2.48
CA ASP A 67 -12.28 -14.40 -1.53
C ASP A 67 -11.68 -13.04 -1.89
N VAL A 68 -11.38 -12.79 -3.17
CA VAL A 68 -10.86 -11.50 -3.65
C VAL A 68 -11.85 -10.37 -3.37
N ARG A 69 -13.14 -10.58 -3.66
CA ARG A 69 -14.20 -9.60 -3.39
C ARG A 69 -14.30 -9.30 -1.90
N ASN A 70 -14.29 -10.33 -1.07
CA ASN A 70 -14.38 -10.20 0.39
C ASN A 70 -13.16 -9.49 0.96
N LEU A 71 -11.95 -9.82 0.49
CA LEU A 71 -10.71 -9.19 0.90
C LEU A 71 -10.70 -7.69 0.56
N ARG A 72 -11.15 -7.33 -0.66
CA ARG A 72 -11.25 -5.92 -1.08
C ARG A 72 -12.17 -5.12 -0.16
N THR A 73 -13.34 -5.67 0.19
CA THR A 73 -14.29 -5.04 1.10
C THR A 73 -13.71 -4.90 2.51
N GLN A 74 -13.07 -5.93 3.04
CA GLN A 74 -12.44 -5.89 4.36
C GLN A 74 -11.30 -4.87 4.43
N LEU A 75 -10.43 -4.82 3.42
CA LEU A 75 -9.36 -3.82 3.33
C LEU A 75 -9.89 -2.39 3.22
N ARG A 76 -10.98 -2.19 2.47
CA ARG A 76 -11.65 -0.88 2.38
C ARG A 76 -12.24 -0.47 3.72
N SER A 77 -12.93 -1.38 4.41
CA SER A 77 -13.46 -1.15 5.75
C SER A 77 -12.34 -0.75 6.71
N TRP A 78 -11.25 -1.53 6.74
CA TRP A 78 -10.06 -1.23 7.54
C TRP A 78 -9.46 0.15 7.22
N TYR A 79 -9.38 0.52 5.94
CA TYR A 79 -8.80 1.80 5.52
C TYR A 79 -9.62 3.01 6.01
N TYR A 80 -10.95 2.94 5.90
CA TYR A 80 -11.83 4.05 6.29
C TYR A 80 -12.25 4.02 7.77
N GLY A 81 -12.06 2.90 8.46
CA GLY A 81 -12.17 2.80 9.91
C GLY A 81 -10.92 3.39 10.56
N ASP A 82 -9.99 2.53 10.99
CA ASP A 82 -8.91 2.96 11.87
C ASP A 82 -7.52 2.97 11.20
N GLY A 83 -7.35 2.24 10.10
CA GLY A 83 -6.04 2.01 9.51
C GLY A 83 -5.51 3.14 8.63
N GLY A 84 -6.35 3.70 7.75
CA GLY A 84 -5.92 4.58 6.67
C GLY A 84 -5.37 5.94 7.11
N MET A 85 -5.86 6.44 8.26
CA MET A 85 -5.39 7.70 8.83
C MET A 85 -3.96 7.62 9.38
N LEU A 86 -3.52 6.43 9.81
CA LEU A 86 -2.21 6.22 10.42
C LEU A 86 -1.09 6.02 9.37
N MET A 87 -1.48 5.78 8.12
CA MET A 87 -0.58 5.51 6.99
C MET A 87 0.30 6.69 6.62
N SER A 88 1.59 6.42 6.40
CA SER A 88 2.42 7.36 5.64
C SER A 88 1.94 7.45 4.19
N ALA A 89 2.38 8.50 3.50
CA ALA A 89 2.14 8.65 2.07
C ALA A 89 2.69 7.46 1.25
N LYS A 90 3.80 6.84 1.69
CA LYS A 90 4.36 5.65 1.04
C LYS A 90 3.44 4.45 1.20
N ALA A 91 3.03 4.13 2.43
CA ALA A 91 2.14 3.01 2.70
C ALA A 91 0.79 3.19 1.99
N ARG A 92 0.22 4.40 2.02
CA ARG A 92 -1.05 4.72 1.32
C ARG A 92 -0.97 4.46 -0.19
N ARG A 93 0.13 4.84 -0.84
CA ARG A 93 0.36 4.56 -2.26
C ARG A 93 0.42 3.05 -2.56
N ARG A 94 1.05 2.27 -1.68
CA ARG A 94 1.08 0.81 -1.81
C ARG A 94 -0.30 0.17 -1.63
N TYR A 95 -1.09 0.69 -0.69
CA TYR A 95 -2.48 0.27 -0.52
C TYR A 95 -3.32 0.55 -1.76
N GLU A 96 -3.12 1.69 -2.42
CA GLU A 96 -3.78 1.97 -3.70
C GLU A 96 -3.45 0.92 -4.77
N TYR A 97 -2.18 0.47 -4.84
CA TYR A 97 -1.80 -0.62 -5.74
C TYR A 97 -2.46 -1.96 -5.37
N VAL A 98 -2.62 -2.25 -4.08
CA VAL A 98 -3.39 -3.42 -3.61
C VAL A 98 -4.83 -3.34 -4.13
N GLN A 99 -5.50 -2.19 -3.93
CA GLN A 99 -6.89 -2.01 -4.37
C GLN A 99 -7.05 -2.12 -5.89
N LYS A 100 -6.14 -1.53 -6.67
CA LYS A 100 -6.11 -1.66 -8.13
C LYS A 100 -5.84 -3.09 -8.59
N GLY A 101 -4.91 -3.78 -7.92
CA GLY A 101 -4.60 -5.18 -8.20
C GLY A 101 -5.80 -6.09 -7.96
N LEU A 102 -6.46 -5.95 -6.80
CA LEU A 102 -7.67 -6.70 -6.47
C LEU A 102 -8.82 -6.41 -7.44
N GLU A 103 -8.99 -5.14 -7.84
CA GLU A 103 -9.98 -4.75 -8.85
C GLU A 103 -9.69 -5.42 -10.20
N ALA A 104 -8.41 -5.52 -10.58
CA ALA A 104 -8.02 -6.09 -11.86
C ALA A 104 -8.30 -7.59 -11.98
N ILE A 105 -8.28 -8.31 -10.86
CA ILE A 105 -8.48 -9.77 -10.82
C ILE A 105 -9.88 -10.15 -10.32
N ARG A 106 -10.78 -9.17 -10.11
CA ARG A 106 -12.12 -9.42 -9.54
C ARG A 106 -13.03 -10.25 -10.44
N TYR A 107 -12.68 -10.37 -11.72
CA TYR A 107 -13.46 -11.05 -12.75
C TYR A 107 -12.93 -12.45 -13.09
N ALA A 108 -12.04 -13.01 -12.26
CA ALA A 108 -11.64 -14.41 -12.39
C ALA A 108 -12.89 -15.32 -12.42
N GLU A 109 -12.93 -16.32 -13.30
CA GLU A 109 -14.13 -17.15 -13.48
C GLU A 109 -14.41 -18.02 -12.24
N ASP A 110 -13.38 -18.67 -11.70
CA ASP A 110 -13.46 -19.55 -10.53
C ASP A 110 -12.34 -19.24 -9.51
N ARG A 111 -11.09 -19.41 -9.94
CA ARG A 111 -9.88 -19.18 -9.14
C ARG A 111 -8.97 -18.13 -9.76
N VAL A 112 -8.18 -17.47 -8.92
CA VAL A 112 -7.15 -16.54 -9.39
C VAL A 112 -6.06 -17.32 -10.13
N GLU A 113 -5.77 -16.90 -11.36
CA GLU A 113 -4.70 -17.50 -12.18
C GLU A 113 -3.32 -17.34 -11.52
N ASP A 114 -2.42 -18.28 -11.75
CA ASP A 114 -1.10 -18.29 -11.10
C ASP A 114 -0.29 -17.01 -11.32
N GLY A 115 -0.32 -16.47 -12.54
CA GLY A 115 0.38 -15.22 -12.88
C GLY A 115 -0.21 -14.01 -12.15
N ASP A 116 -1.52 -14.01 -11.93
CA ASP A 116 -2.20 -12.98 -11.16
C ASP A 116 -1.93 -13.10 -9.66
N TYR A 117 -1.90 -14.33 -9.14
CA TYR A 117 -1.51 -14.60 -7.77
C TYR A 117 -0.08 -14.11 -7.48
N ASP A 118 0.88 -14.44 -8.34
CA ASP A 118 2.29 -14.04 -8.15
C ASP A 118 2.45 -12.51 -8.14
N ARG A 119 1.73 -11.82 -9.03
CA ARG A 119 1.71 -10.37 -9.07
C ARG A 119 1.08 -9.79 -7.81
N MET A 120 -0.05 -10.34 -7.35
CA MET A 120 -0.69 -9.90 -6.11
C MET A 120 0.18 -10.16 -4.89
N MET A 121 0.85 -11.31 -4.82
CA MET A 121 1.83 -11.64 -3.79
C MET A 121 2.95 -10.58 -3.75
N GLU A 122 3.47 -10.14 -4.90
CA GLU A 122 4.46 -9.06 -4.96
C GLU A 122 3.89 -7.73 -4.46
N ILE A 123 2.70 -7.34 -4.90
CA ILE A 123 2.03 -6.11 -4.48
C ILE A 123 1.82 -6.10 -2.95
N PHE A 124 1.29 -7.19 -2.38
CA PHE A 124 1.10 -7.33 -0.94
C PHE A 124 2.41 -7.40 -0.16
N SER A 125 3.46 -8.00 -0.71
CA SER A 125 4.81 -7.99 -0.11
C SER A 125 5.36 -6.57 0.02
N ARG A 126 5.20 -5.74 -1.01
CA ARG A 126 5.59 -4.32 -0.98
C ARG A 126 4.72 -3.49 -0.04
N TYR A 127 3.42 -3.77 0.00
CA TYR A 127 2.50 -3.15 0.94
C TYR A 127 2.93 -3.42 2.38
N ARG A 128 3.11 -4.69 2.75
CA ARG A 128 3.65 -5.09 4.05
C ARG A 128 4.98 -4.42 4.37
N SER A 129 5.89 -4.36 3.39
CA SER A 129 7.17 -3.67 3.56
C SER A 129 7.00 -2.18 3.88
N ALA A 130 6.04 -1.49 3.25
CA ALA A 130 5.75 -0.10 3.56
C ALA A 130 5.09 0.07 4.95
N LEU A 131 4.25 -0.87 5.38
CA LEU A 131 3.73 -0.88 6.76
C LEU A 131 4.86 -1.09 7.78
N THR A 132 5.82 -1.97 7.51
CA THR A 132 6.99 -2.13 8.40
C THR A 132 7.92 -0.91 8.37
N ASP A 133 8.04 -0.24 7.22
CA ASP A 133 8.82 1.00 7.11
C ASP A 133 8.18 2.10 8.00
N ASP A 134 6.85 2.19 8.05
CA ASP A 134 6.09 3.11 8.92
C ASP A 134 6.30 2.83 10.41
N LEU A 135 6.49 1.57 10.79
CA LEU A 135 6.83 1.14 12.15
C LEU A 135 8.31 1.30 12.47
N GLN A 136 9.13 1.72 11.50
CA GLN A 136 10.60 1.77 11.57
C GLN A 136 11.24 0.44 12.03
N SER A 137 10.52 -0.67 11.97
CA SER A 137 11.03 -1.99 12.39
C SER A 137 12.09 -2.53 11.43
N ARG A 138 12.12 -2.00 10.20
CA ARG A 138 13.20 -2.19 9.23
C ARG A 138 13.95 -0.89 8.99
N ARG A 139 15.08 -0.68 9.70
CA ARG A 139 16.05 0.37 9.35
C ARG A 139 16.59 0.15 7.94
N LYS A 140 16.18 0.97 6.98
CA LYS A 140 16.79 1.03 5.64
C LYS A 140 17.68 2.27 5.57
N GLY A 141 18.97 2.09 5.87
CA GLY A 141 19.95 3.19 5.84
C GLY A 141 20.61 3.44 4.48
N SER A 142 20.25 2.69 3.43
CA SER A 142 20.96 2.75 2.14
C SER A 142 20.22 3.54 1.08
N VAL A 143 20.87 4.60 0.57
CA VAL A 143 20.41 5.42 -0.57
C VAL A 143 20.23 4.58 -1.84
N VAL A 144 21.10 3.59 -2.05
CA VAL A 144 21.01 2.66 -3.19
C VAL A 144 19.71 1.88 -3.16
N TYR A 145 19.28 1.43 -1.97
CA TYR A 145 18.02 0.71 -1.83
C TYR A 145 16.82 1.61 -2.16
N ALA A 146 16.86 2.89 -1.76
CA ALA A 146 15.80 3.85 -2.10
C ALA A 146 15.68 4.06 -3.62
N LEU A 147 16.81 4.12 -4.34
CA LEU A 147 16.82 4.25 -5.80
C LEU A 147 16.24 3.01 -6.50
N VAL A 148 16.63 1.81 -6.05
CA VAL A 148 16.10 0.54 -6.58
C VAL A 148 14.59 0.42 -6.33
N ASP A 149 14.11 0.78 -5.14
CA ASP A 149 12.68 0.80 -4.80
C ASP A 149 11.91 1.73 -5.75
N LEU A 150 12.45 2.92 -6.03
CA LEU A 150 11.85 3.89 -6.96
C LEU A 150 11.71 3.35 -8.39
N ILE A 151 12.75 2.71 -8.93
CA ILE A 151 12.72 2.14 -10.29
C ILE A 151 11.68 1.02 -10.36
N ARG A 152 11.67 0.14 -9.36
CA ARG A 152 10.75 -1.00 -9.33
C ARG A 152 9.29 -0.55 -9.16
N ASP A 153 9.07 0.61 -8.53
CA ASP A 153 7.75 1.21 -8.37
C ASP A 153 7.20 1.77 -9.66
N ARG A 154 8.05 2.38 -10.48
CA ARG A 154 7.66 2.87 -11.80
C ARG A 154 7.14 1.74 -12.70
N ARG A 155 7.81 0.58 -12.67
CA ARG A 155 7.39 -0.58 -13.47
C ARG A 155 6.02 -1.12 -13.06
N ILE A 156 5.81 -1.40 -11.77
CA ILE A 156 4.50 -1.86 -11.27
C ILE A 156 3.41 -0.84 -11.60
N ARG A 157 3.71 0.45 -11.43
CA ARG A 157 2.74 1.51 -11.74
C ARG A 157 2.32 1.46 -13.20
N ALA A 158 3.27 1.39 -14.13
CA ALA A 158 2.98 1.32 -15.55
C ALA A 158 2.15 0.06 -15.91
N GLU A 159 2.51 -1.11 -15.36
CA GLU A 159 1.79 -2.36 -15.58
C GLU A 159 0.35 -2.31 -15.03
N LEU A 160 0.14 -1.73 -13.84
CA LEU A 160 -1.20 -1.57 -13.25
C LEU A 160 -2.04 -0.55 -14.00
N GLU A 161 -1.45 0.56 -14.44
CA GLU A 161 -2.16 1.57 -15.24
C GLU A 161 -2.60 1.01 -16.59
N GLU A 162 -1.77 0.19 -17.24
CA GLU A 162 -2.11 -0.47 -18.51
C GLU A 162 -3.28 -1.45 -18.34
N ARG A 163 -3.24 -2.31 -17.31
CA ARG A 163 -4.36 -3.22 -17.02
C ARG A 163 -5.64 -2.49 -16.65
N TYR A 164 -5.54 -1.44 -15.85
CA TYR A 164 -6.70 -0.65 -15.47
C TYR A 164 -7.32 0.04 -16.69
N ARG A 165 -6.49 0.52 -17.62
CA ARG A 165 -6.94 1.04 -18.91
C ARG A 165 -7.66 -0.04 -19.73
N GLN A 166 -7.12 -1.25 -19.81
CA GLN A 166 -7.76 -2.37 -20.52
C GLN A 166 -9.12 -2.74 -19.94
N ILE A 167 -9.30 -2.64 -18.62
CA ILE A 167 -10.57 -2.93 -17.94
C ILE A 167 -11.60 -1.81 -18.16
N LEU A 168 -11.17 -0.55 -18.13
CA LEU A 168 -12.07 0.61 -18.29
C LEU A 168 -12.44 0.88 -19.75
N GLU A 169 -11.55 0.57 -20.69
CA GLU A 169 -11.74 0.84 -22.12
C GLU A 169 -11.66 -0.46 -22.94
N PRO A 170 -12.57 -1.44 -22.71
CA PRO A 170 -12.51 -2.73 -23.39
C PRO A 170 -12.59 -2.57 -24.93
N ASP A 171 -13.31 -1.55 -25.40
CA ASP A 171 -13.57 -1.27 -26.82
C ASP A 171 -12.43 -0.56 -27.56
N ARG A 172 -11.39 -0.09 -26.86
CA ARG A 172 -10.23 0.58 -27.48
C ARG A 172 -8.98 -0.28 -27.58
N SER A 173 -9.04 -1.54 -27.14
CA SER A 173 -7.93 -2.47 -27.30
C SER A 173 -7.65 -2.68 -28.80
N PRO A 174 -6.50 -2.21 -29.34
CA PRO A 174 -6.25 -2.16 -30.79
C PRO A 174 -6.11 -3.54 -31.48
N GLY A 175 -6.45 -4.64 -30.80
CA GLY A 175 -6.44 -6.00 -31.33
C GLY A 175 -7.69 -6.84 -31.04
N ALA A 176 -8.72 -6.32 -30.36
CA ALA A 176 -9.87 -7.13 -29.92
C ALA A 176 -10.99 -7.29 -30.96
N VAL A 177 -10.90 -6.66 -32.14
CA VAL A 177 -11.99 -6.65 -33.14
C VAL A 177 -11.88 -7.75 -34.22
N ALA A 178 -10.82 -8.58 -34.24
CA ALA A 178 -10.61 -9.51 -35.36
C ALA A 178 -11.16 -10.96 -35.17
N GLY A 179 -11.82 -11.29 -34.05
CA GLY A 179 -12.04 -12.70 -33.69
C GLY A 179 -13.48 -13.19 -33.50
N ARG A 180 -14.48 -12.33 -33.34
CA ARG A 180 -15.86 -12.79 -33.08
C ARG A 180 -16.57 -13.10 -34.40
N ARG A 181 -16.20 -14.24 -34.98
CA ARG A 181 -16.90 -14.87 -36.11
C ARG A 181 -18.33 -15.14 -35.64
N VAL A 182 -19.27 -14.33 -36.14
CA VAL A 182 -20.71 -14.54 -35.99
C VAL A 182 -21.00 -15.92 -36.55
N ILE A 183 -21.26 -16.89 -35.68
CA ILE A 183 -21.78 -18.20 -36.08
C ILE A 183 -23.14 -17.91 -36.68
N GLY A 184 -23.22 -18.10 -38.00
CA GLY A 184 -24.44 -17.91 -38.77
C GLY A 184 -25.56 -18.76 -38.19
N THR A 185 -26.67 -18.10 -37.91
CA THR A 185 -27.99 -18.71 -37.81
C THR A 185 -28.33 -19.29 -39.18
N THR A 186 -28.00 -20.56 -39.40
CA THR A 186 -28.54 -21.36 -40.50
C THR A 186 -30.03 -21.60 -40.25
N GLY A 187 -30.83 -21.31 -41.28
CA GLY A 187 -32.27 -21.31 -41.25
C GLY A 187 -32.89 -22.66 -40.91
N VAL A 188 -33.95 -22.60 -40.12
CA VAL A 188 -34.93 -23.68 -39.96
C VAL A 188 -36.08 -23.37 -40.92
N THR A 189 -36.16 -24.12 -42.01
CA THR A 189 -37.31 -24.14 -42.92
C THR A 189 -38.34 -25.12 -42.36
N PRO A 190 -39.61 -24.74 -42.15
CA PRO A 190 -40.66 -25.69 -41.78
C PRO A 190 -41.21 -26.34 -43.05
N GLY A 191 -40.85 -27.60 -43.29
CA GLY A 191 -41.48 -28.46 -44.30
C GLY A 191 -42.49 -29.38 -43.61
N GLY A 192 -43.77 -29.20 -43.90
CA GLY A 192 -44.85 -30.01 -43.35
C GLY A 192 -44.99 -31.38 -44.03
N ARG A 193 -45.72 -32.26 -43.35
CA ARG A 193 -46.76 -33.15 -43.87
C ARG A 193 -47.77 -33.42 -42.77
#